data_AF-A0A0M3J0B7-F1
#
_entry.id   AF-A0A0M3J0B7-F1
#
_cell.length_a   1.000
_cell.length_b   1.000
_cell.length_c   1.000
_cell.angle_alpha   90.00
_cell.angle_beta   90.00
_cell.angle_gamma   90.00
#
_symmetry.space_group_name_H-M   'P 1'
#
loop_
_entity.id
_entity.type
_entity.pdbx_description
1 polymer ?
#
loop_
_entity_poly.entity_id
_entity_poly.type
_entity_poly.pdbx_seq_one_letter_code
_entity_poly.pdbx_strand_id
1 'polypeptide(L)'
;MASTVTVSEFTSLKASRLDHECIGSGLDSTMKRDRIPRMNDAIKFCKDFTAGATAAVIAKTIIAPIERVKLILQLQSAQQTIEVSKRYRGMVDCFIRVPREQGFLSFWRGNMVNIARACSQESLGFAFKDFFKIWFATNLSKKDSYWKVLSGNIAAGGASGVATYCIIYPLDFVRTRLAIDMGKEKSREFAGFFDCMRKIYKCDGFRGLYYGFWPSLQYIFLYRGAYFGLFDSAKIMLSKKDNHQIGFLTAFIVGQFVTFTAAFISYPHDTVRRRLMMQAGRSDTLYRGVWHCTKVIFYWRYRDFS
;
A
#
# COMPACT_ATOMS: atom_id res chain seq x y z
N MET A 1 6.09 5.53 8.22
CA MET A 1 5.45 4.92 7.02
C MET A 1 4.81 3.57 7.33
N ALA A 2 5.40 2.78 8.24
CA ALA A 2 4.88 1.48 8.60
C ALA A 2 3.63 1.56 9.51
N SER A 3 3.47 2.61 10.32
CA SER A 3 2.42 2.73 11.35
C SER A 3 0.96 2.77 10.84
N THR A 4 0.65 3.35 9.66
CA THR A 4 -0.74 3.41 9.17
C THR A 4 -1.19 2.13 8.49
N VAL A 5 -0.26 1.45 7.80
CA VAL A 5 -0.54 0.16 7.19
C VAL A 5 -0.75 -0.84 8.32
N THR A 6 0.07 -0.78 9.38
CA THR A 6 -0.17 -1.57 10.59
C THR A 6 -1.51 -1.21 11.22
N VAL A 7 -1.85 0.03 11.58
CA VAL A 7 -3.16 0.32 12.24
C VAL A 7 -4.37 -0.06 11.38
N SER A 8 -4.35 0.21 10.07
CA SER A 8 -5.45 -0.18 9.17
C SER A 8 -5.54 -1.69 8.98
N GLU A 9 -4.41 -2.39 8.78
CA GLU A 9 -4.34 -3.85 8.69
C GLU A 9 -4.58 -4.52 10.04
N PHE A 10 -4.31 -3.86 11.17
CA PHE A 10 -4.54 -4.36 12.53
C PHE A 10 -6.00 -4.20 12.93
N THR A 11 -6.65 -3.10 12.54
CA THR A 11 -8.10 -2.91 12.69
C THR A 11 -8.84 -3.92 11.79
N SER A 12 -8.32 -4.15 10.59
CA SER A 12 -8.73 -5.21 9.66
C SER A 12 -8.46 -6.64 10.20
N LEU A 13 -7.32 -6.87 10.87
CA LEU A 13 -7.00 -8.11 11.55
C LEU A 13 -7.87 -8.32 12.80
N LYS A 14 -8.30 -7.25 13.47
CA LYS A 14 -9.21 -7.31 14.63
C LYS A 14 -10.65 -7.55 14.17
N ALA A 15 -11.07 -6.98 13.04
CA ALA A 15 -12.33 -7.32 12.37
C ALA A 15 -12.35 -8.80 11.92
N SER A 16 -11.28 -9.28 11.27
CA SER A 16 -11.16 -10.71 10.94
C SER A 16 -10.92 -11.62 12.14
N ARG A 17 -10.41 -11.11 13.27
CA ARG A 17 -10.33 -11.85 14.54
C ARG A 17 -11.70 -11.93 15.23
N LEU A 18 -12.57 -10.94 15.06
CA LEU A 18 -13.99 -11.02 15.47
C LEU A 18 -14.76 -12.04 14.63
N ASP A 19 -14.47 -12.15 13.33
CA ASP A 19 -15.00 -13.23 12.49
C ASP A 19 -14.42 -14.61 12.87
N HIS A 20 -13.13 -14.68 13.25
CA HIS A 20 -12.51 -15.93 13.72
C HIS A 20 -12.92 -16.33 15.16
N GLU A 21 -13.28 -15.39 16.04
CA GLU A 21 -13.86 -15.70 17.36
C GLU A 21 -15.28 -16.26 17.22
N CYS A 22 -16.01 -15.92 16.15
CA CYS A 22 -17.25 -16.60 15.77
C CYS A 22 -17.02 -18.04 15.24
N ILE A 23 -15.77 -18.41 14.94
CA ILE A 23 -15.35 -19.74 14.47
C ILE A 23 -14.68 -20.57 15.60
N GLY A 24 -14.42 -19.95 16.76
CA GLY A 24 -13.70 -20.57 17.89
C GLY A 24 -14.56 -21.38 18.86
N SER A 25 -15.89 -21.35 18.76
CA SER A 25 -16.78 -22.14 19.63
C SER A 25 -17.13 -23.48 18.98
N GLY A 26 -16.25 -24.47 19.15
CA GLY A 26 -16.55 -25.89 18.89
C GLY A 26 -16.75 -26.27 17.42
N LEU A 27 -16.11 -27.37 17.02
CA LEU A 27 -16.63 -28.15 15.89
C LEU A 27 -18.02 -28.66 16.28
N ASP A 28 -19.06 -27.93 15.92
CA ASP A 28 -20.37 -28.52 15.72
C ASP A 28 -20.58 -28.68 14.22
N SER A 29 -20.70 -29.94 13.82
CA SER A 29 -20.68 -30.46 12.46
C SER A 29 -21.99 -30.19 11.73
N THR A 30 -22.36 -28.91 11.61
CA THR A 30 -23.37 -28.45 10.66
C THR A 30 -22.85 -27.23 9.94
N MET A 31 -22.55 -27.42 8.67
CA MET A 31 -22.43 -26.36 7.68
C MET A 31 -23.67 -25.45 7.82
N LYS A 32 -23.53 -24.31 8.53
CA LYS A 32 -24.50 -23.21 8.55
C LYS A 32 -24.55 -22.59 7.16
N ARG A 33 -25.19 -23.30 6.23
CA ARG A 33 -25.89 -22.67 5.11
C ARG A 33 -26.91 -21.71 5.69
N ASP A 34 -26.89 -20.49 5.18
CA ASP A 34 -28.00 -19.54 5.13
C ASP A 34 -28.57 -19.08 6.47
N ARG A 35 -27.78 -18.30 7.22
CA ARG A 35 -28.39 -17.28 8.09
C ARG A 35 -28.61 -16.02 7.23
N ILE A 36 -29.85 -15.73 6.85
CA ILE A 36 -30.21 -14.47 6.20
C ILE A 36 -29.71 -13.32 7.10
N PRO A 37 -28.87 -12.39 6.60
CA PRO A 37 -28.33 -11.31 7.42
C PRO A 37 -29.49 -10.52 8.01
N ARG A 38 -29.56 -10.45 9.35
CA ARG A 38 -30.63 -9.70 10.03
C ARG A 38 -30.29 -8.22 10.00
N MET A 39 -31.32 -7.36 10.08
CA MET A 39 -31.16 -5.90 10.15
C MET A 39 -30.12 -5.47 11.22
N ASN A 40 -30.10 -6.16 12.36
CA ASN A 40 -29.14 -5.89 13.44
C ASN A 40 -27.69 -6.20 13.05
N ASP A 41 -27.46 -7.23 12.23
CA ASP A 41 -26.12 -7.58 11.72
C ASP A 41 -25.65 -6.53 10.71
N ALA A 42 -26.56 -6.05 9.85
CA ALA A 42 -26.28 -4.95 8.93
C ALA A 42 -25.99 -3.63 9.66
N ILE A 43 -26.75 -3.30 10.71
CA ILE A 43 -26.51 -2.10 11.54
C ILE A 43 -25.16 -2.20 12.26
N LYS A 44 -24.81 -3.37 12.81
CA LYS A 44 -23.51 -3.59 13.45
C LYS A 44 -22.37 -3.45 12.44
N PHE A 45 -22.51 -4.09 11.27
CA PHE A 45 -21.54 -3.94 10.17
C PHE A 45 -21.36 -2.48 9.77
N CYS A 46 -22.44 -1.72 9.61
CA CYS A 46 -22.37 -0.30 9.28
C CYS A 46 -21.67 0.52 10.38
N LYS A 47 -21.93 0.24 11.66
CA LYS A 47 -21.25 0.90 12.79
C LYS A 47 -19.75 0.60 12.80
N ASP A 48 -19.36 -0.66 12.64
CA ASP A 48 -17.97 -1.07 12.62
C ASP A 48 -17.24 -0.53 11.37
N PHE A 49 -17.91 -0.55 10.22
CA PHE A 49 -17.40 0.02 8.96
C PHE A 49 -17.19 1.53 9.04
N THR A 50 -18.17 2.28 9.56
CA THR A 50 -18.06 3.74 9.68
C THR A 50 -17.00 4.15 10.71
N ALA A 51 -16.91 3.43 11.83
CA ALA A 51 -15.84 3.63 12.82
C ALA A 51 -14.45 3.37 12.21
N GLY A 52 -14.29 2.25 11.51
CA GLY A 52 -13.04 1.89 10.83
C GLY A 52 -12.66 2.88 9.72
N ALA A 53 -13.62 3.28 8.88
CA ALA A 53 -13.40 4.24 7.80
C ALA A 53 -13.02 5.62 8.35
N THR A 54 -13.69 6.10 9.39
CA THR A 54 -13.38 7.38 10.04
C THR A 54 -11.98 7.36 10.64
N ALA A 55 -11.63 6.29 11.36
CA ALA A 55 -10.28 6.13 11.91
C ALA A 55 -9.20 6.10 10.81
N ALA A 56 -9.45 5.42 9.69
CA ALA A 56 -8.53 5.36 8.57
C ALA A 56 -8.34 6.73 7.89
N VAL A 57 -9.43 7.49 7.70
CA VAL A 57 -9.39 8.86 7.14
C VAL A 57 -8.55 9.78 8.02
N ILE A 58 -8.79 9.77 9.33
CA ILE A 58 -8.05 10.58 10.30
C ILE A 58 -6.56 10.19 10.26
N ALA A 59 -6.25 8.90 10.36
CA ALA A 59 -4.87 8.42 10.37
C ALA A 59 -4.13 8.77 9.07
N LYS A 60 -4.77 8.61 7.90
CA LYS A 60 -4.18 8.99 6.60
C LYS A 60 -3.98 10.49 6.47
N THR A 61 -4.89 11.29 7.01
CA THR A 61 -4.79 12.76 6.98
C THR A 61 -3.65 13.26 7.87
N ILE A 62 -3.47 12.70 9.07
CA ILE A 62 -2.34 13.04 9.96
C ILE A 62 -1.00 12.70 9.29
N ILE A 63 -0.95 11.60 8.54
CA ILE A 63 0.30 11.06 7.97
C ILE A 63 0.60 11.61 6.56
N ALA A 64 -0.37 12.21 5.89
CA ALA A 64 -0.24 12.74 4.54
C ALA A 64 0.97 13.68 4.34
N PRO A 65 1.30 14.61 5.27
CA PRO A 65 2.48 15.48 5.11
C PRO A 65 3.80 14.70 4.99
N ILE A 66 4.00 13.70 5.86
CA ILE A 66 5.21 12.86 5.85
C ILE A 66 5.25 11.97 4.59
N GLU A 67 4.11 11.39 4.21
CA GLU A 67 4.01 10.59 2.98
C GLU A 67 4.35 11.40 1.74
N ARG A 68 3.90 12.66 1.69
CA ARG A 68 4.20 13.58 0.59
C ARG A 68 5.68 13.93 0.54
N VAL A 69 6.28 14.30 1.66
CA VAL A 69 7.74 14.58 1.73
C VAL A 69 8.55 13.37 1.26
N LYS A 70 8.17 12.14 1.67
CA LYS A 70 8.84 10.93 1.16
C LYS A 70 8.72 10.81 -0.36
N LEU A 71 7.52 11.02 -0.91
CA LEU A 71 7.28 10.93 -2.36
C LEU A 71 8.10 11.95 -3.14
N ILE A 72 8.17 13.19 -2.65
CA ILE A 72 8.99 14.25 -3.26
C ILE A 72 10.46 13.84 -3.26
N LEU A 73 11.02 13.45 -2.12
CA LEU A 73 12.44 13.06 -2.03
C LEU A 73 12.78 11.83 -2.88
N GLN A 74 11.85 10.88 -2.98
CA GLN A 74 12.03 9.66 -3.77
C GLN A 74 11.99 9.91 -5.29
N LEU A 75 11.24 10.94 -5.72
CA LEU A 75 10.91 11.18 -7.13
C LEU A 75 11.43 12.50 -7.70
N GLN A 76 12.00 13.38 -6.89
CA GLN A 76 12.52 14.68 -7.33
C GLN A 76 13.56 14.59 -8.46
N SER A 77 14.31 13.48 -8.55
CA SER A 77 15.27 13.27 -9.64
C SER A 77 14.60 12.98 -10.99
N ALA A 78 13.36 12.49 -10.96
CA ALA A 78 12.57 12.11 -12.13
C ALA A 78 11.47 13.15 -12.44
N GLN A 79 11.44 14.29 -11.75
CA GLN A 79 10.44 15.34 -11.93
C GLN A 79 10.99 16.48 -12.82
N GLN A 80 10.22 16.98 -13.78
CA GLN A 80 10.66 18.06 -14.70
C GLN A 80 10.58 19.44 -14.05
N THR A 81 9.63 19.64 -13.15
CA THR A 81 9.34 20.96 -12.55
C THR A 81 10.38 21.41 -11.52
N ILE A 82 11.28 20.52 -11.10
CA ILE A 82 12.32 20.81 -10.11
C ILE A 82 13.68 20.87 -10.82
N GLU A 83 14.25 22.07 -10.93
CA GLU A 83 15.63 22.24 -11.40
C GLU A 83 16.62 21.47 -10.52
N VAL A 84 17.68 20.93 -11.13
CA VAL A 84 18.69 20.11 -10.42
C VAL A 84 19.30 20.87 -9.24
N SER A 85 19.53 22.18 -9.39
CA SER A 85 20.07 23.07 -8.36
C SER A 85 19.12 23.32 -7.18
N LYS A 86 17.82 23.13 -7.37
CA LYS A 86 16.76 23.41 -6.37
C LYS A 86 16.23 22.15 -5.68
N ARG A 87 16.80 20.98 -5.97
CA ARG A 87 16.44 19.71 -5.32
C ARG A 87 16.56 19.80 -3.80
N TYR A 88 15.68 19.10 -3.10
CA TYR A 88 15.64 19.10 -1.64
C TYR A 88 16.76 18.21 -1.08
N ARG A 89 17.49 18.75 -0.10
CA ARG A 89 18.63 18.06 0.52
C ARG A 89 18.21 16.92 1.45
N GLY A 90 17.01 17.00 2.00
CA GLY A 90 16.48 16.01 2.94
C GLY A 90 15.08 16.32 3.43
N MET A 91 14.61 15.55 4.42
CA MET A 91 13.26 15.68 4.96
C MET A 91 13.01 17.06 5.60
N VAL A 92 13.94 17.53 6.43
CA VAL A 92 13.81 18.83 7.13
C VAL A 92 13.74 19.99 6.13
N ASP A 93 14.64 19.99 5.14
CA ASP A 93 14.64 20.99 4.06
C ASP A 93 13.31 21.00 3.29
N CYS A 94 12.77 19.82 2.97
CA CYS A 94 11.48 19.68 2.32
C CYS A 94 10.33 20.21 3.19
N PHE A 95 10.30 19.90 4.49
CA PHE A 95 9.26 20.41 5.40
C PHE A 95 9.28 21.94 5.55
N ILE A 96 10.44 22.57 5.47
CA ILE A 96 10.57 24.03 5.58
C ILE A 96 10.22 24.72 4.27
N ARG A 97 10.67 24.18 3.13
CA ARG A 97 10.55 24.83 1.82
C ARG A 97 9.19 24.65 1.15
N VAL A 98 8.62 23.44 1.22
CA VAL A 98 7.30 23.14 0.61
C VAL A 98 6.19 24.14 1.01
N PRO A 99 5.98 24.46 2.29
CA PRO A 99 4.93 25.41 2.67
C PRO A 99 5.23 26.84 2.20
N ARG A 100 6.51 27.22 2.05
CA ARG A 100 6.90 28.53 1.50
C ARG A 100 6.69 28.61 -0.02
N GLU A 101 6.99 27.52 -0.73
CA GLU A 101 6.91 27.46 -2.19
C GLU A 101 5.46 27.28 -2.69
N GLN A 102 4.63 26.50 -2.00
CA GLN A 102 3.28 26.13 -2.46
C GLN A 102 2.14 26.43 -1.48
N GLY A 103 2.45 26.88 -0.27
CA GLY A 103 1.48 27.06 0.81
C GLY A 103 1.35 25.83 1.72
N PHE A 104 0.92 26.06 2.96
CA PHE A 104 0.83 25.04 4.00
C PHE A 104 -0.09 23.87 3.65
N LEU A 105 -1.26 24.15 3.07
CA LEU A 105 -2.23 23.11 2.67
C LEU A 105 -1.72 22.18 1.56
N SER A 106 -0.61 22.53 0.90
CA SER A 106 -0.03 21.69 -0.15
C SER A 106 0.39 20.32 0.38
N PHE A 107 0.69 20.16 1.67
CA PHE A 107 1.05 18.86 2.27
C PHE A 107 -0.01 17.77 2.06
N TRP A 108 -1.28 18.13 1.90
CA TRP A 108 -2.38 17.20 1.66
C TRP A 108 -2.72 17.01 0.18
N ARG A 109 -1.88 17.50 -0.73
CA ARG A 109 -2.11 17.34 -2.17
C ARG A 109 -2.11 15.86 -2.55
N GLY A 110 -3.23 15.42 -3.15
CA GLY A 110 -3.46 14.01 -3.48
C GLY A 110 -3.98 13.15 -2.32
N ASN A 111 -4.21 13.70 -1.13
CA ASN A 111 -4.68 12.93 0.03
C ASN A 111 -6.08 12.34 -0.16
N MET A 112 -7.00 13.03 -0.85
CA MET A 112 -8.32 12.44 -1.17
C MET A 112 -8.19 11.16 -2.00
N VAL A 113 -7.31 11.16 -3.00
CA VAL A 113 -7.01 9.96 -3.81
C VAL A 113 -6.32 8.90 -2.97
N ASN A 114 -5.45 9.29 -2.03
CA ASN A 114 -4.85 8.36 -1.07
C ASN A 114 -5.88 7.65 -0.20
N ILE A 115 -6.85 8.38 0.33
CA ILE A 115 -7.94 7.83 1.14
C ILE A 115 -8.77 6.87 0.30
N ALA A 116 -9.24 7.30 -0.88
CA ALA A 116 -10.02 6.44 -1.79
C ALA A 116 -9.26 5.14 -2.13
N ARG A 117 -7.98 5.27 -2.51
CA ARG A 117 -7.10 4.13 -2.79
C ARG A 117 -6.96 3.21 -1.59
N ALA A 118 -6.78 3.76 -0.39
CA ALA A 118 -6.64 2.96 0.83
C ALA A 118 -7.94 2.19 1.13
N CYS A 119 -9.09 2.86 1.09
CA CYS A 119 -10.39 2.22 1.30
C CYS A 119 -10.63 1.09 0.28
N SER A 120 -10.41 1.34 -1.02
CA SER A 120 -10.56 0.32 -2.05
C SER A 120 -9.58 -0.84 -1.88
N GLN A 121 -8.33 -0.56 -1.51
CA GLN A 121 -7.31 -1.58 -1.29
C GLN A 121 -7.69 -2.53 -0.16
N GLU A 122 -8.16 -2.01 0.98
CA GLU A 122 -8.54 -2.85 2.11
C GLU A 122 -9.80 -3.66 1.80
N SER A 123 -10.86 -3.04 1.24
CA SER A 123 -12.10 -3.73 0.89
C SER A 123 -11.89 -4.86 -0.12
N LEU A 124 -11.17 -4.60 -1.21
CA LEU A 124 -10.87 -5.62 -2.22
C LEU A 124 -9.88 -6.66 -1.71
N GLY A 125 -8.93 -6.25 -0.87
CA GLY A 125 -7.96 -7.16 -0.25
C GLY A 125 -8.66 -8.22 0.60
N PHE A 126 -9.70 -7.85 1.36
CA PHE A 126 -10.52 -8.81 2.09
C PHE A 126 -11.25 -9.77 1.15
N ALA A 127 -12.03 -9.24 0.21
CA ALA A 127 -12.82 -10.05 -0.72
C ALA A 127 -11.95 -11.07 -1.48
N PHE A 128 -10.80 -10.62 -2.00
CA PHE A 128 -9.89 -11.51 -2.72
C PHE A 128 -9.10 -12.45 -1.82
N LYS A 129 -8.78 -12.06 -0.59
CA LYS A 129 -8.07 -12.95 0.34
C LYS A 129 -8.89 -14.20 0.64
N ASP A 130 -10.19 -14.06 0.88
CA ASP A 130 -11.06 -15.21 1.16
C ASP A 130 -11.22 -16.08 -0.09
N PHE A 131 -11.38 -15.45 -1.26
CA PHE A 131 -11.38 -16.15 -2.54
C PHE A 131 -10.09 -16.96 -2.75
N PHE A 132 -8.91 -16.34 -2.69
CA PHE A 132 -7.64 -17.03 -2.96
C PHE A 132 -7.21 -17.99 -1.87
N LYS A 133 -7.62 -17.79 -0.61
CA LYS A 133 -7.42 -18.80 0.44
C LYS A 133 -8.18 -20.08 0.15
N ILE A 134 -9.39 -20.01 -0.42
CA ILE A 134 -10.11 -21.22 -0.82
C ILE A 134 -9.31 -21.97 -1.91
N TRP A 135 -8.72 -21.24 -2.84
CA TRP A 135 -7.93 -21.89 -3.91
C TRP A 135 -6.59 -22.45 -3.46
N PHE A 136 -5.88 -21.76 -2.56
CA PHE A 136 -4.50 -22.12 -2.17
C PHE A 136 -4.37 -22.77 -0.79
N ALA A 137 -5.40 -22.72 0.05
CA ALA A 137 -5.32 -23.17 1.44
C ALA A 137 -6.45 -24.13 1.89
N THR A 138 -7.42 -24.47 1.04
CA THR A 138 -8.51 -25.42 1.40
C THR A 138 -7.99 -26.81 1.77
N ASN A 139 -6.85 -27.24 1.21
CA ASN A 139 -6.25 -28.54 1.49
C ASN A 139 -5.08 -28.48 2.50
N LEU A 140 -4.82 -27.32 3.11
CA LEU A 140 -3.72 -27.16 4.09
C LEU A 140 -4.28 -27.34 5.50
N SER A 141 -4.06 -28.52 6.08
CA SER A 141 -4.39 -28.77 7.47
C SER A 141 -3.35 -28.13 8.40
N LYS A 142 -3.73 -27.73 9.61
CA LYS A 142 -2.77 -27.25 10.64
C LYS A 142 -1.71 -28.32 11.02
N LYS A 143 -1.91 -29.57 10.61
CA LYS A 143 -0.95 -30.69 10.76
C LYS A 143 0.05 -30.83 9.59
N ASP A 144 -0.11 -30.08 8.51
CA ASP A 144 0.84 -30.11 7.38
C ASP A 144 2.16 -29.43 7.73
N SER A 145 3.22 -29.82 6.99
CA SER A 145 4.56 -29.23 7.15
C SER A 145 4.50 -27.70 7.09
N TYR A 146 5.15 -27.05 8.06
CA TYR A 146 5.22 -25.59 8.20
C TYR A 146 5.47 -24.86 6.87
N TRP A 147 6.40 -25.38 6.06
CA TRP A 147 6.76 -24.79 4.77
C TRP A 147 5.63 -24.83 3.73
N LYS A 148 4.78 -25.86 3.76
CA LYS A 148 3.60 -25.94 2.88
C LYS A 148 2.57 -24.87 3.26
N VAL A 149 2.24 -24.76 4.55
CA VAL A 149 1.31 -23.74 5.07
C VAL A 149 1.82 -22.33 4.78
N LEU A 150 3.11 -22.08 5.02
CA LEU A 150 3.75 -20.81 4.74
C LEU A 150 3.69 -20.45 3.26
N SER A 151 4.03 -21.39 2.36
CA SER A 151 3.98 -21.17 0.91
C SER A 151 2.57 -20.89 0.41
N GLY A 152 1.55 -21.59 0.94
CA GLY A 152 0.14 -21.36 0.60
C GLY A 152 -0.35 -19.98 1.05
N ASN A 153 0.03 -19.53 2.25
CA ASN A 153 -0.33 -18.19 2.75
C ASN A 153 0.37 -17.08 1.97
N ILE A 154 1.63 -17.27 1.58
CA ILE A 154 2.37 -16.34 0.72
C ILE A 154 1.73 -16.26 -0.67
N ALA A 155 1.40 -17.41 -1.27
CA ALA A 155 0.77 -17.47 -2.59
C ALA A 155 -0.63 -16.81 -2.56
N ALA A 156 -1.47 -17.14 -1.58
CA ALA A 156 -2.79 -16.55 -1.42
C ALA A 156 -2.73 -15.03 -1.18
N GLY A 157 -1.83 -14.59 -0.29
CA GLY A 157 -1.65 -13.17 0.02
C GLY A 157 -1.08 -12.37 -1.14
N GLY A 158 -0.11 -12.93 -1.87
CA GLY A 158 0.48 -12.35 -3.06
C GLY A 158 -0.52 -12.26 -4.22
N ALA A 159 -1.25 -13.33 -4.51
CA ALA A 159 -2.27 -13.37 -5.56
C ALA A 159 -3.43 -12.39 -5.28
N SER A 160 -3.92 -12.35 -4.03
CA SER A 160 -4.91 -11.35 -3.59
C SER A 160 -4.39 -9.93 -3.79
N GLY A 161 -3.16 -9.64 -3.35
CA GLY A 161 -2.52 -8.34 -3.54
C GLY A 161 -2.43 -7.92 -5.01
N VAL A 162 -2.03 -8.84 -5.90
CA VAL A 162 -1.95 -8.61 -7.36
C VAL A 162 -3.33 -8.32 -7.93
N ALA A 163 -4.34 -9.13 -7.62
CA ALA A 163 -5.70 -8.95 -8.10
C ALA A 163 -6.31 -7.60 -7.64
N THR A 164 -6.10 -7.22 -6.38
CA THR A 164 -6.49 -5.89 -5.88
C THR A 164 -5.77 -4.79 -6.66
N TYR A 165 -4.46 -4.92 -6.88
CA TYR A 165 -3.67 -3.91 -7.57
C TYR A 165 -4.09 -3.69 -9.01
N CYS A 166 -4.53 -4.73 -9.73
CA CYS A 166 -5.07 -4.62 -11.08
C CYS A 166 -6.23 -3.61 -11.16
N ILE A 167 -7.06 -3.54 -10.11
CA ILE A 167 -8.22 -2.65 -10.05
C ILE A 167 -7.82 -1.26 -9.55
N ILE A 168 -7.02 -1.19 -8.48
CA ILE A 168 -6.72 0.09 -7.81
C ILE A 168 -5.56 0.87 -8.43
N TYR A 169 -4.85 0.30 -9.43
CA TYR A 169 -3.65 0.91 -10.03
C TYR A 169 -3.83 2.37 -10.45
N PRO A 170 -4.91 2.76 -11.15
CA PRO A 170 -5.09 4.15 -11.57
C PRO A 170 -5.14 5.14 -10.39
N LEU A 171 -5.71 4.73 -9.26
CA LEU A 171 -5.74 5.55 -8.05
C LEU A 171 -4.33 5.75 -7.47
N ASP A 172 -3.49 4.71 -7.47
CA ASP A 172 -2.11 4.82 -7.01
C ASP A 172 -1.25 5.69 -7.93
N PHE A 173 -1.43 5.54 -9.24
CA PHE A 173 -0.77 6.35 -10.25
C PHE A 173 -1.11 7.84 -10.08
N VAL A 174 -2.40 8.19 -10.06
CA VAL A 174 -2.82 9.59 -9.96
C VAL A 174 -2.42 10.19 -8.62
N ARG A 175 -2.56 9.45 -7.51
CA ARG A 175 -2.08 9.90 -6.19
C ARG A 175 -0.60 10.28 -6.26
N THR A 176 0.23 9.42 -6.85
CA THR A 176 1.69 9.63 -6.94
C THR A 176 1.99 10.89 -7.75
N ARG A 177 1.33 11.08 -8.90
CA ARG A 177 1.48 12.27 -9.76
C ARG A 177 1.01 13.57 -9.11
N LEU A 178 -0.07 13.53 -8.34
CA LEU A 178 -0.55 14.71 -7.62
C LEU A 178 0.37 15.09 -6.44
N ALA A 179 0.93 14.11 -5.73
CA ALA A 179 1.73 14.35 -4.52
C ALA A 179 3.05 15.11 -4.81
N ILE A 180 3.64 14.83 -5.97
CA ILE A 180 4.92 15.39 -6.45
C ILE A 180 4.77 16.62 -7.35
N ASP A 181 3.53 17.03 -7.65
CA ASP A 181 3.30 18.24 -8.41
C ASP A 181 3.69 19.46 -7.55
N MET A 182 4.82 20.05 -7.90
CA MET A 182 5.42 21.21 -7.23
C MET A 182 4.97 22.56 -7.81
N GLY A 183 4.06 22.55 -8.80
CA GLY A 183 3.53 23.78 -9.38
C GLY A 183 2.66 24.58 -8.41
N LYS A 184 2.61 25.90 -8.61
CA LYS A 184 1.76 26.87 -7.90
C LYS A 184 0.76 27.46 -8.88
N GLU A 185 -0.53 27.40 -8.53
CA GLU A 185 -1.62 27.95 -9.35
C GLU A 185 -1.55 27.60 -10.84
N LYS A 186 -1.08 28.53 -11.69
CA LYS A 186 -0.95 28.40 -13.14
C LYS A 186 0.20 27.49 -13.60
N SER A 187 1.22 27.27 -12.76
CA SER A 187 2.31 26.33 -13.06
C SER A 187 2.02 24.90 -12.59
N ARG A 188 0.79 24.62 -12.12
CA ARG A 188 0.37 23.27 -11.72
C ARG A 188 0.23 22.35 -12.93
N GLU A 189 0.85 21.18 -12.85
CA GLU A 189 0.72 20.12 -13.86
C GLU A 189 -0.72 19.56 -13.86
N PHE A 190 -1.31 19.37 -12.68
CA PHE A 190 -2.63 18.78 -12.52
C PHE A 190 -3.52 19.53 -11.50
N ALA A 191 -4.74 19.87 -11.88
CA ALA A 191 -5.71 20.50 -10.98
C ALA A 191 -6.30 19.51 -9.96
N GLY A 192 -6.40 18.22 -10.32
CA GLY A 192 -6.99 17.19 -9.47
C GLY A 192 -6.97 15.81 -10.12
N PHE A 193 -7.74 14.88 -9.54
CA PHE A 193 -7.77 13.47 -9.98
C PHE A 193 -8.21 13.30 -11.44
N PHE A 194 -9.38 13.84 -11.80
CA PHE A 194 -9.93 13.72 -13.15
C PHE A 194 -9.11 14.47 -14.20
N ASP A 195 -8.54 15.63 -13.83
CA ASP A 195 -7.63 16.37 -14.72
C ASP A 195 -6.35 15.58 -15.01
N CYS A 196 -5.77 14.94 -13.98
CA CYS A 196 -4.62 14.06 -14.15
C CYS A 196 -4.91 12.88 -15.07
N MET A 197 -6.00 12.14 -14.84
CA MET A 197 -6.38 11.03 -15.71
C MET A 197 -6.62 11.49 -17.15
N ARG A 198 -7.35 12.60 -17.34
CA ARG A 198 -7.68 13.12 -18.68
C ARG A 198 -6.44 13.56 -19.44
N LYS A 199 -5.54 14.31 -18.81
CA LYS A 199 -4.30 14.78 -19.44
C LYS A 199 -3.40 13.62 -19.85
N ILE A 200 -3.17 12.66 -18.95
CA ILE A 200 -2.35 11.49 -19.24
C ILE A 200 -2.97 10.62 -20.34
N TYR A 201 -4.29 10.43 -20.30
CA TYR A 201 -5.00 9.70 -21.34
C TYR A 201 -4.91 10.39 -22.71
N LYS A 202 -4.95 11.73 -22.76
CA LYS A 202 -4.77 12.48 -24.01
C LYS A 202 -3.34 12.42 -24.56
N CYS A 203 -2.33 12.37 -23.70
CA CYS A 203 -0.93 12.32 -24.12
C CYS A 203 -0.47 10.92 -24.54
N ASP A 204 -0.72 9.92 -23.69
CA ASP A 204 -0.12 8.58 -23.83
C ASP A 204 -1.18 7.46 -23.98
N GLY A 205 -2.46 7.82 -24.04
CA GLY A 205 -3.56 6.86 -24.08
C GLY A 205 -3.68 6.02 -22.80
N PHE A 206 -4.30 4.86 -22.95
CA PHE A 206 -4.51 3.91 -21.84
C PHE A 206 -3.19 3.38 -21.25
N ARG A 207 -2.18 3.20 -22.11
CA ARG A 207 -0.84 2.74 -21.68
C ARG A 207 -0.18 3.73 -20.71
N GLY A 208 -0.45 5.03 -20.87
CA GLY A 208 -0.03 6.10 -19.96
C GLY A 208 -0.39 5.86 -18.50
N LEU A 209 -1.64 5.43 -18.26
CA LEU A 209 -2.19 5.22 -16.92
C LEU A 209 -1.63 3.96 -16.23
N TYR A 210 -0.99 3.07 -16.98
CA TYR A 210 -0.43 1.79 -16.50
C TYR A 210 1.11 1.73 -16.53
N TYR A 211 1.79 2.87 -16.71
CA TYR A 211 3.26 2.94 -16.59
C TYR A 211 3.72 2.54 -15.20
N GLY A 212 4.57 1.51 -15.11
CA GLY A 212 5.05 0.96 -13.82
C GLY A 212 4.16 -0.16 -13.25
N PHE A 213 3.19 -0.65 -14.03
CA PHE A 213 2.28 -1.71 -13.58
C PHE A 213 3.00 -3.00 -13.21
N TRP A 214 3.83 -3.53 -14.10
CA TRP A 214 4.58 -4.78 -13.86
C TRP A 214 5.48 -4.77 -12.61
N PRO A 215 6.36 -3.77 -12.39
CA PRO A 215 7.15 -3.71 -11.15
C PRO A 215 6.26 -3.44 -9.92
N SER A 216 5.07 -2.86 -10.08
CA SER A 216 4.10 -2.74 -8.98
C SER A 216 3.50 -4.08 -8.58
N LEU A 217 3.24 -4.98 -9.54
CA LEU A 217 2.79 -6.35 -9.25
C LEU A 217 3.86 -7.15 -8.50
N GLN A 218 5.13 -7.03 -8.91
CA GLN A 218 6.24 -7.64 -8.21
C GLN A 218 6.40 -7.08 -6.78
N TYR A 219 6.33 -5.75 -6.64
CA TYR A 219 6.36 -5.08 -5.35
C TYR A 219 5.26 -5.59 -4.41
N ILE A 220 4.00 -5.62 -4.86
CA ILE A 220 2.88 -6.00 -3.99
C ILE A 220 2.95 -7.48 -3.60
N PHE A 221 3.36 -8.35 -4.52
CA PHE A 221 3.58 -9.76 -4.24
C PHE A 221 4.66 -9.96 -3.16
N LEU A 222 5.82 -9.31 -3.33
CA LEU A 222 6.92 -9.37 -2.37
C LEU A 222 6.53 -8.78 -1.01
N TYR A 223 5.88 -7.62 -1.00
CA TYR A 223 5.46 -6.96 0.24
C TYR A 223 4.42 -7.79 1.00
N ARG A 224 3.34 -8.22 0.33
CA ARG A 224 2.27 -9.03 0.96
C ARG A 224 2.78 -10.41 1.37
N GLY A 225 3.58 -11.05 0.53
CA GLY A 225 4.20 -12.33 0.82
C GLY A 225 5.11 -12.25 2.05
N ALA A 226 6.04 -11.30 2.08
CA ALA A 226 6.92 -11.09 3.23
C ALA A 226 6.13 -10.73 4.49
N TYR A 227 5.13 -9.85 4.40
CA TYR A 227 4.29 -9.47 5.53
C TYR A 227 3.56 -10.65 6.15
N PHE A 228 2.81 -11.43 5.34
CA PHE A 228 2.08 -12.59 5.85
C PHE A 228 3.02 -13.68 6.36
N GLY A 229 4.10 -13.97 5.63
CA GLY A 229 5.06 -14.99 6.03
C GLY A 229 5.74 -14.66 7.36
N LEU A 230 6.25 -13.43 7.52
CA LEU A 230 6.87 -12.99 8.77
C LEU A 230 5.85 -12.90 9.92
N PHE A 231 4.63 -12.45 9.66
CA PHE A 231 3.59 -12.33 10.70
C PHE A 231 3.12 -13.69 11.21
N ASP A 232 2.91 -14.67 10.33
CA ASP A 232 2.52 -16.03 10.71
C ASP A 232 3.67 -16.75 11.44
N SER A 233 4.91 -16.55 10.99
CA SER A 233 6.11 -17.03 11.70
C SER A 233 6.16 -16.47 13.14
N ALA A 234 6.00 -15.15 13.28
CA ALA A 234 6.06 -14.47 14.57
C ALA A 234 4.93 -14.92 15.52
N LYS A 235 3.72 -15.15 15.00
CA LYS A 235 2.61 -15.70 15.79
C LYS A 235 2.91 -17.08 16.36
N ILE A 236 3.51 -17.98 15.58
CA ILE A 236 3.83 -19.34 16.03
C ILE A 236 4.88 -19.30 17.15
N MET A 237 5.89 -18.45 17.03
CA MET A 237 6.92 -18.31 18.07
C MET A 237 6.36 -17.72 19.37
N LEU A 238 5.44 -16.74 19.27
CA LEU A 238 4.81 -16.12 20.43
C LEU A 238 3.74 -16.99 21.09
N SER A 239 2.93 -17.69 20.30
CA SER A 239 1.84 -18.54 20.81
C SER A 239 2.34 -19.79 21.55
N LYS A 240 3.60 -20.19 21.35
CA LYS A 240 4.24 -21.26 22.14
C LYS A 240 4.63 -20.82 23.56
N LYS A 241 4.71 -19.50 23.81
CA LYS A 241 5.26 -18.95 25.05
C LYS A 241 4.20 -18.47 26.05
N ASP A 242 3.02 -18.06 25.57
CA ASP A 242 1.93 -17.55 26.41
C ASP A 242 0.59 -18.25 26.10
N ASN A 243 -0.20 -18.46 27.15
CA ASN A 243 -1.48 -19.15 27.19
C ASN A 243 -2.56 -18.49 26.28
N HIS A 244 -2.45 -18.71 24.96
CA HIS A 244 -3.39 -18.39 23.88
C HIS A 244 -3.85 -16.93 23.68
N GLN A 245 -3.37 -15.94 24.44
CA GLN A 245 -3.68 -14.52 24.18
C GLN A 245 -2.42 -13.65 24.10
N ILE A 246 -2.01 -13.30 22.88
CA ILE A 246 -0.98 -12.29 22.67
C ILE A 246 -1.56 -10.93 23.07
N GLY A 247 -0.97 -10.30 24.08
CA GLY A 247 -1.33 -8.95 24.52
C GLY A 247 -1.27 -7.93 23.36
N PHE A 248 -2.15 -6.94 23.40
CA PHE A 248 -2.28 -5.94 22.33
C PHE A 248 -0.95 -5.26 21.99
N LEU A 249 -0.18 -4.85 23.01
CA LEU A 249 1.10 -4.15 22.82
C LEU A 249 2.15 -5.05 22.15
N THR A 250 2.26 -6.31 22.57
CA THR A 250 3.18 -7.29 21.96
C THR A 250 2.82 -7.52 20.49
N ALA A 251 1.54 -7.71 20.21
CA ALA A 251 1.06 -7.92 18.84
C ALA A 251 1.27 -6.65 17.97
N PHE A 252 1.14 -5.45 18.54
CA PHE A 252 1.43 -4.18 17.87
C PHE A 252 2.92 -4.03 17.55
N ILE A 253 3.82 -4.30 18.50
CA ILE A 253 5.28 -4.22 18.30
C ILE A 253 5.73 -5.21 17.23
N VAL A 254 5.26 -6.46 17.30
CA VAL A 254 5.56 -7.47 16.28
C VAL A 254 5.02 -7.06 14.92
N GLY A 255 3.78 -6.58 14.85
CA GLY A 255 3.22 -6.02 13.62
C GLY A 255 4.13 -4.92 13.05
N GLN A 256 4.64 -4.04 13.90
CA GLN A 256 5.49 -2.94 13.49
C GLN A 256 6.84 -3.40 12.92
N PHE A 257 7.47 -4.38 13.57
CA PHE A 257 8.73 -4.97 13.13
C PHE A 257 8.58 -5.74 11.80
N VAL A 258 7.48 -6.49 11.67
CA VAL A 258 7.15 -7.21 10.44
C VAL A 258 6.91 -6.24 9.29
N THR A 259 6.10 -5.19 9.50
CA THR A 259 5.86 -4.17 8.47
C THR A 259 7.16 -3.47 8.06
N PHE A 260 8.04 -3.15 9.02
CA PHE A 260 9.33 -2.51 8.73
C PHE A 260 10.22 -3.41 7.86
N THR A 261 10.37 -4.67 8.25
CA THR A 261 11.19 -5.65 7.52
C THR A 261 10.65 -5.90 6.11
N ALA A 262 9.34 -6.11 5.97
CA ALA A 262 8.69 -6.30 4.68
C ALA A 262 8.80 -5.06 3.77
N ALA A 263 8.71 -3.85 4.36
CA ALA A 263 8.91 -2.60 3.62
C ALA A 263 10.36 -2.42 3.18
N PHE A 264 11.34 -2.81 4.00
CA PHE A 264 12.76 -2.72 3.65
C PHE A 264 13.10 -3.61 2.45
N ILE A 265 12.64 -4.86 2.48
CA ILE A 265 12.86 -5.82 1.38
C ILE A 265 12.23 -5.33 0.07
N SER A 266 11.03 -4.74 0.15
CA SER A 266 10.27 -4.32 -1.03
C SER A 266 10.59 -2.89 -1.51
N TYR A 267 11.35 -2.10 -0.76
CA TYR A 267 11.62 -0.69 -1.06
C TYR A 267 12.31 -0.42 -2.41
N PRO A 268 13.28 -1.24 -2.87
CA PRO A 268 13.88 -1.05 -4.19
C PRO A 268 12.83 -1.12 -5.31
N HIS A 269 11.91 -2.09 -5.23
CA HIS A 269 10.82 -2.22 -6.19
C HIS A 269 9.81 -1.06 -6.09
N ASP A 270 9.53 -0.54 -4.89
CA ASP A 270 8.72 0.68 -4.71
C ASP A 270 9.35 1.90 -5.39
N THR A 271 10.68 1.99 -5.38
CA THR A 271 11.40 3.11 -6.02
C THR A 271 11.36 3.01 -7.55
N VAL A 272 11.62 1.83 -8.10
CA VAL A 272 11.58 1.60 -9.55
C VAL A 272 10.17 1.83 -10.11
N ARG A 273 9.13 1.27 -9.46
CA ARG A 273 7.75 1.43 -9.94
C ARG A 273 7.32 2.90 -9.98
N ARG A 274 7.63 3.67 -8.92
CA ARG A 274 7.24 5.08 -8.84
C ARG A 274 8.01 5.96 -9.83
N ARG A 275 9.29 5.67 -10.10
CA ARG A 275 10.07 6.37 -11.14
C ARG A 275 9.54 6.09 -12.54
N LEU A 276 9.04 4.88 -12.80
CA LEU A 276 8.39 4.58 -14.08
C LEU A 276 7.05 5.29 -14.24
N MET A 277 6.27 5.47 -13.17
CA MET A 277 5.03 6.28 -13.20
C MET A 277 5.30 7.75 -13.62
N MET A 278 6.51 8.25 -13.38
CA MET A 278 6.92 9.60 -13.80
C MET A 278 7.14 9.74 -15.30
N GLN A 279 7.30 8.62 -16.01
CA GLN A 279 7.52 8.63 -17.45
C GLN A 279 6.27 9.05 -18.23
N ALA A 280 5.08 8.84 -17.67
CA ALA A 280 3.82 9.10 -18.36
C ALA A 280 3.62 10.61 -18.64
N GLY A 281 3.16 10.97 -19.83
CA GLY A 281 2.90 12.34 -20.25
C GLY A 281 4.16 13.19 -20.50
N ARG A 282 5.36 12.57 -20.50
CA ARG A 282 6.62 13.22 -20.85
C ARG A 282 6.96 12.95 -22.32
N SER A 283 7.42 13.96 -23.03
CA SER A 283 7.98 13.82 -24.38
C SER A 283 9.36 13.16 -24.36
N ASP A 284 10.12 13.30 -23.27
CA ASP A 284 11.45 12.70 -23.11
C ASP A 284 11.40 11.33 -22.43
N THR A 285 12.09 10.34 -23.03
CA THR A 285 12.14 8.96 -22.51
C THR A 285 13.28 8.79 -21.49
N LEU A 286 13.02 9.02 -20.20
CA LEU A 286 13.99 8.77 -19.12
C LEU A 286 14.27 7.28 -18.92
N TYR A 287 13.22 6.44 -19.04
CA TYR A 287 13.32 5.02 -18.78
C TYR A 287 12.65 4.19 -19.88
N ARG A 288 13.43 3.35 -20.56
CA ARG A 288 12.91 2.41 -21.57
C ARG A 288 12.20 1.19 -20.98
N GLY A 289 12.41 0.89 -19.70
CA GLY A 289 11.81 -0.24 -19.01
C GLY A 289 12.35 -0.43 -17.59
N VAL A 290 11.89 -1.49 -16.91
CA VAL A 290 12.23 -1.80 -15.51
C VAL A 290 13.74 -1.99 -15.32
N TRP A 291 14.37 -2.79 -16.19
CA TRP A 291 15.80 -3.05 -16.14
C TRP A 291 16.65 -1.81 -16.40
N HIS A 292 16.25 -1.00 -17.39
CA HIS A 292 16.92 0.28 -17.68
C HIS A 292 16.79 1.24 -16.50
N CYS A 293 15.59 1.37 -15.91
CA CYS A 293 15.37 2.21 -14.73
C CYS A 293 16.25 1.79 -13.56
N THR A 294 16.33 0.49 -13.29
CA THR A 294 17.16 -0.07 -12.23
C THR A 294 18.64 0.24 -12.46
N LYS A 295 19.17 -0.04 -13.66
CA LYS A 295 20.57 0.28 -14.00
C LYS A 295 20.88 1.77 -13.87
N VAL A 296 20.00 2.63 -14.36
CA VAL A 296 20.16 4.09 -14.24
C VAL A 296 20.23 4.50 -12.77
N ILE A 297 19.32 4.00 -11.92
CA ILE A 297 19.35 4.32 -10.47
C ILE A 297 20.67 3.90 -9.83
N PHE A 298 21.15 2.68 -10.11
CA PHE A 298 22.42 2.19 -9.56
C PHE A 298 23.63 3.00 -10.06
N TYR A 299 23.65 3.33 -11.35
CA TYR A 299 24.75 4.10 -11.94
C TYR A 299 24.81 5.53 -11.39
N TRP A 300 23.67 6.21 -11.26
CA TRP A 300 23.61 7.54 -10.63
C TRP A 300 24.05 7.51 -9.17
N ARG A 301 23.66 6.47 -8.41
CA ARG A 301 24.10 6.31 -7.03
C ARG A 301 25.61 6.14 -6.91
N TYR A 302 26.22 5.40 -7.84
CA TYR A 302 27.68 5.19 -7.87
C TYR A 302 28.43 6.49 -8.16
N ARG A 303 27.94 7.30 -9.11
CA ARG A 303 28.57 8.57 -9.49
C ARG A 303 28.51 9.65 -8.40
N ASP A 304 27.48 9.66 -7.54
CA ASP A 304 27.39 10.59 -6.41
C ASP A 304 28.34 10.24 -5.24
N PHE A 305 28.93 9.03 -5.23
CA PHE A 305 29.90 8.58 -4.21
C PHE A 305 31.37 8.70 -4.64
N SER A 306 31.63 8.88 -5.94
CA SER A 306 32.97 9.08 -6.51
C SER A 306 33.27 10.56 -6.69
#